data_AF-A0A3C2CU03-F1
#
_entry.id   AF-A0A3C2CU03-F1
#
_cell.length_a   1.000
_cell.length_b   1.000
_cell.length_c   1.000
_cell.angle_alpha   90.00
_cell.angle_beta   90.00
_cell.angle_gamma   90.00
#
_symmetry.space_group_name_H-M   'P 1'
#
loop_
_entity.id
_entity.type
_entity.pdbx_description
1 polymer ?
#
loop_
_entity_poly.entity_id
_entity_poly.type
_entity_poly.pdbx_seq_one_letter_code
_entity_poly.pdbx_strand_id
1 'polypeptide(L)'
;MAFYRAATKEELLNALQSFDSIPESVRIMVQNSASKEEDLAAIEVYRKETGVSISDSTDILTEYLRVYSAYEDFDKGFAVYTEYVPDGIRNRFL
;
A
#
# COMPACT_ATOMS: atom_id res chain seq x y z
N MET A 1 -10.79 10.40 17.89
CA MET A 1 -11.95 10.58 16.97
C MET A 1 -11.37 10.62 15.58
N ALA A 2 -11.73 9.66 14.73
CA ALA A 2 -11.22 9.57 13.37
C ALA A 2 -12.00 10.54 12.47
N PHE A 3 -11.31 11.42 11.74
CA PHE A 3 -11.93 12.28 10.75
C PHE A 3 -11.61 11.72 9.36
N TYR A 4 -12.64 11.47 8.56
CA TYR A 4 -12.50 10.98 7.19
C TYR A 4 -12.72 12.11 6.20
N ARG A 5 -11.87 12.19 5.19
CA ARG A 5 -12.07 13.07 4.03
C ARG A 5 -11.76 12.34 2.74
N ALA A 6 -12.30 12.84 1.64
CA ALA A 6 -11.92 12.39 0.31
C ALA A 6 -10.41 12.56 0.14
N ALA A 7 -9.72 11.47 -0.19
CA ALA A 7 -8.31 11.48 -0.51
C ALA A 7 -8.08 12.22 -1.82
N THR A 8 -6.99 12.97 -1.89
CA THR A 8 -6.50 13.59 -3.12
C THR A 8 -5.52 12.67 -3.84
N LYS A 9 -5.35 12.87 -5.16
CA LYS A 9 -4.32 12.17 -5.94
C LYS A 9 -2.93 12.36 -5.36
N GLU A 10 -2.61 13.57 -4.90
CA GLU A 10 -1.31 13.89 -4.29
C GLU A 10 -1.07 13.12 -2.99
N GLU A 11 -2.08 12.96 -2.14
CA GLU A 11 -1.95 12.16 -0.90
C GLU A 11 -1.71 10.68 -1.18
N LEU A 12 -2.37 10.12 -2.18
CA LEU A 12 -2.17 8.73 -2.60
C LEU A 12 -0.76 8.54 -3.18
N LEU A 13 -0.29 9.47 -4.03
CA LEU A 13 1.07 9.43 -4.58
C LEU A 13 2.12 9.58 -3.48
N ASN A 14 1.94 10.49 -2.53
CA ASN A 14 2.84 10.66 -1.40
C ASN A 14 2.87 9.42 -0.49
N ALA A 15 1.72 8.76 -0.29
CA ALA A 15 1.66 7.50 0.44
C ALA A 15 2.41 6.38 -0.31
N LEU A 16 2.25 6.28 -1.63
CA LEU A 16 3.00 5.31 -2.45
C LEU A 16 4.52 5.54 -2.39
N GLN A 17 4.98 6.78 -2.39
CA GLN A 17 6.41 7.12 -2.25
C GLN A 17 7.02 6.66 -0.92
N SER A 18 6.22 6.52 0.14
CA SER A 18 6.72 5.97 1.42
C SER A 18 7.17 4.50 1.30
N PHE A 19 6.77 3.81 0.23
CA PHE A 19 7.14 2.44 -0.11
C PHE A 19 8.21 2.38 -1.22
N ASP A 20 8.95 3.45 -1.48
CA ASP A 20 10.04 3.46 -2.48
C ASP A 20 11.13 2.42 -2.17
N SER A 21 11.27 2.02 -0.89
CA SER A 21 12.15 0.94 -0.44
C SER A 21 11.72 -0.46 -0.89
N ILE A 22 10.48 -0.63 -1.38
CA ILE A 22 10.05 -1.91 -1.95
C ILE A 22 10.74 -2.08 -3.31
N PRO A 23 11.47 -3.18 -3.56
CA PRO A 23 12.07 -3.47 -4.84
C PRO A 23 11.05 -3.42 -5.98
N GLU A 24 11.51 -2.95 -7.15
CA GLU A 24 10.65 -2.82 -8.32
C GLU A 24 10.08 -4.18 -8.78
N SER A 25 10.86 -5.26 -8.68
CA SER A 25 10.43 -6.64 -8.94
C SER A 25 9.18 -7.01 -8.13
N VAL A 26 9.20 -6.70 -6.83
CA VAL A 26 8.09 -6.95 -5.90
C VAL A 26 6.91 -6.06 -6.24
N ARG A 27 7.12 -4.76 -6.51
CA ARG A 27 6.04 -3.85 -6.91
C ARG A 27 5.30 -4.35 -8.14
N ILE A 28 6.02 -4.81 -9.17
CA ILE A 28 5.44 -5.37 -10.40
C ILE A 28 4.65 -6.65 -10.08
N MET A 29 5.17 -7.54 -9.23
CA MET A 29 4.44 -8.76 -8.84
C MET A 29 3.13 -8.43 -8.15
N VAL A 30 3.16 -7.48 -7.21
CA VAL A 30 1.97 -7.06 -6.46
C VAL A 30 0.94 -6.39 -7.38
N GLN A 31 1.39 -5.52 -8.30
CA GLN A 31 0.50 -4.83 -9.25
C GLN A 31 -0.21 -5.78 -10.22
N ASN A 32 0.42 -6.91 -10.56
CA ASN A 32 -0.14 -7.93 -11.44
C ASN A 32 -0.82 -9.08 -10.67
N SER A 33 -0.82 -9.04 -9.34
CA SER A 33 -1.44 -10.06 -8.51
C SER A 33 -2.95 -10.07 -8.71
N ALA A 34 -3.49 -11.23 -9.05
CA ALA A 34 -4.93 -11.46 -9.19
C ALA A 34 -5.47 -12.31 -8.03
N SER A 35 -4.61 -12.78 -7.12
CA SER A 35 -4.97 -13.73 -6.08
C SER A 35 -4.15 -13.57 -4.80
N LYS A 36 -4.73 -14.01 -3.67
CA LYS A 36 -4.03 -14.04 -2.37
C LYS A 36 -2.77 -14.91 -2.38
N GLU A 37 -2.70 -15.91 -3.25
CA GLU A 37 -1.52 -16.78 -3.37
C GLU A 37 -0.34 -16.03 -4.02
N GLU A 38 -0.62 -15.18 -5.02
CA GLU A 38 0.38 -14.32 -5.66
C GLU A 38 0.85 -13.20 -4.73
N ASP A 39 -0.03 -12.66 -3.88
CA ASP A 39 0.35 -11.71 -2.82
C ASP A 39 1.35 -12.35 -1.84
N LEU A 40 1.11 -13.60 -1.43
CA LEU A 40 2.03 -14.35 -0.56
C LEU A 40 3.38 -14.61 -1.25
N ALA A 41 3.38 -14.90 -2.55
CA ALA A 41 4.60 -15.05 -3.32
C ALA A 41 5.41 -13.74 -3.36
N ALA A 42 4.75 -12.59 -3.53
CA ALA A 42 5.40 -11.28 -3.46
C ALA A 42 6.01 -11.01 -2.07
N ILE A 43 5.32 -11.40 -0.99
CA ILE A 43 5.84 -11.32 0.38
C ILE A 43 7.12 -12.16 0.56
N GLU A 44 7.13 -13.38 0.03
CA GLU A 44 8.32 -14.22 0.10
C GLU A 44 9.49 -13.64 -0.69
N VAL A 45 9.24 -13.08 -1.87
CA VAL A 45 10.28 -12.45 -2.71
C VAL A 45 10.84 -11.22 -2.00
N TYR A 46 9.99 -10.34 -1.49
CA TYR A 46 10.41 -9.16 -0.73
C TYR A 46 11.29 -9.53 0.45
N ARG A 47 10.87 -10.53 1.25
CA ARG A 47 11.66 -11.05 2.36
C ARG A 47 13.03 -11.57 1.92
N LYS A 48 13.10 -12.31 0.81
CA LYS A 48 14.37 -12.84 0.28
C LYS A 48 15.30 -11.72 -0.19
N GLU A 49 14.77 -10.67 -0.81
CA GLU A 49 15.57 -9.57 -1.35
C GLU A 49 16.07 -8.60 -0.26
N THR A 50 15.27 -8.36 0.77
CA THR A 50 15.56 -7.34 1.79
C THR A 50 16.02 -7.90 3.13
N GLY A 51 15.79 -9.19 3.39
CA GLY A 51 16.18 -9.86 4.63
C GLY A 51 15.33 -9.49 5.86
N VAL A 52 14.23 -8.73 5.70
CA VAL A 52 13.31 -8.42 6.81
C VAL A 52 12.59 -9.67 7.33
N SER A 53 12.03 -9.57 8.53
CA SER A 53 11.22 -10.65 9.09
C SER A 53 9.95 -10.87 8.27
N ILE A 54 9.39 -12.08 8.32
CA ILE A 54 8.14 -12.39 7.62
C ILE A 54 6.98 -11.51 8.08
N SER A 55 6.97 -11.12 9.36
CA SER A 55 5.96 -10.22 9.93
C SER A 55 6.06 -8.85 9.29
N ASP A 56 7.26 -8.25 9.31
CA ASP A 56 7.49 -6.91 8.76
C ASP A 56 7.23 -6.87 7.25
N SER A 57 7.64 -7.92 6.53
CA SER A 57 7.36 -8.06 5.09
C SER A 57 5.86 -8.11 4.80
N THR A 58 5.11 -8.84 5.62
CA THR A 58 3.65 -8.94 5.47
C THR A 58 2.98 -7.60 5.75
N ASP A 59 3.37 -6.92 6.83
CA ASP A 59 2.79 -5.63 7.22
C ASP A 59 3.04 -4.56 6.14
N ILE A 60 4.29 -4.43 5.68
CA ILE A 60 4.68 -3.46 4.65
C ILE A 60 3.93 -3.71 3.34
N LEU A 61 3.90 -4.96 2.86
CA LEU A 61 3.27 -5.27 1.58
C LEU A 61 1.74 -5.22 1.64
N THR A 62 1.15 -5.58 2.78
CA THR A 62 -0.29 -5.44 2.98
C THR A 62 -0.68 -3.97 2.98
N GLU A 63 0.12 -3.10 3.60
CA GLU A 63 -0.13 -1.66 3.59
C GLU A 63 0.07 -1.07 2.19
N TYR A 64 1.14 -1.44 1.49
CA TYR A 64 1.36 -1.05 0.09
C TYR A 64 0.21 -1.47 -0.84
N LEU A 65 -0.24 -2.72 -0.77
CA LEU A 65 -1.39 -3.24 -1.52
C LEU A 65 -2.64 -2.40 -1.28
N ARG A 66 -2.89 -2.03 -0.02
CA ARG A 66 -4.05 -1.23 0.36
C ARG A 66 -3.99 0.18 -0.24
N VAL A 67 -2.83 0.84 -0.19
CA VAL A 67 -2.63 2.17 -0.81
C VAL A 67 -2.71 2.08 -2.33
N TYR A 68 -2.14 1.04 -2.93
CA TYR A 68 -2.16 0.83 -4.38
C TYR A 68 -3.59 0.58 -4.89
N SER A 69 -4.37 -0.27 -4.21
CA SER A 69 -5.78 -0.49 -4.53
C SER A 69 -6.59 0.80 -4.41
N ALA A 70 -6.35 1.59 -3.35
CA ALA A 70 -6.98 2.90 -3.19
C ALA A 70 -6.60 3.87 -4.32
N TYR A 71 -5.35 3.87 -4.78
CA TYR A 71 -4.96 4.66 -5.94
C TYR A 71 -5.66 4.22 -7.23
N GLU A 72 -5.73 2.92 -7.49
CA GLU A 72 -6.42 2.32 -8.63
C GLU A 72 -7.92 2.68 -8.65
N ASP A 73 -8.58 2.60 -7.49
CA ASP A 73 -9.98 2.96 -7.34
C ASP A 73 -10.19 4.46 -7.59
N PHE A 74 -9.30 5.31 -7.04
CA PHE A 74 -9.33 6.75 -7.31
C PHE A 74 -9.16 7.07 -8.80
N ASP A 75 -8.20 6.42 -9.49
CA ASP A 75 -7.93 6.65 -10.92
C ASP A 75 -9.09 6.18 -11.80
N LYS A 76 -9.83 5.15 -11.36
CA LYS A 76 -11.10 4.71 -11.96
C LYS A 76 -12.29 5.63 -11.65
N GLY A 77 -12.08 6.67 -10.85
CA GLY A 77 -13.09 7.67 -10.49
C GLY A 77 -13.95 7.30 -9.28
N PHE A 78 -13.60 6.26 -8.53
CA PHE A 78 -14.26 5.94 -7.27
C PHE A 78 -13.81 6.89 -6.16
N ALA A 79 -14.73 7.21 -5.25
CA ALA A 79 -14.42 8.03 -4.11
C ALA A 79 -13.63 7.21 -3.08
N VAL A 80 -12.41 7.67 -2.78
CA VAL A 80 -11.51 7.06 -1.81
C VAL A 80 -11.38 7.97 -0.61
N TYR A 81 -11.40 7.39 0.59
CA TYR A 81 -11.38 8.15 1.83
C TYR A 81 -10.11 7.82 2.61
N THR A 82 -9.48 8.86 3.13
CA THR A 82 -8.32 8.74 4.03
C THR A 82 -8.74 9.10 5.44
N GLU A 83 -8.35 8.27 6.40
CA GLU A 83 -8.44 8.56 7.83
C GLU A 83 -7.32 9.52 8.22
N TYR A 84 -7.70 10.65 8.81
CA TYR A 84 -6.76 11.62 9.35
C TYR A 84 -6.62 11.42 10.88
N VAL A 85 -5.41 11.10 11.33
CA VAL A 85 -5.05 11.06 12.75
C VAL A 85 -4.25 12.32 13.09
N PRO A 86 -4.75 13.22 13.97
CA PRO A 86 -4.09 14.49 14.29
C PRO A 86 -2.69 14.37 14.91
N ASP A 87 -2.37 13.23 15.53
CA ASP A 87 -1.12 13.02 16.29
C ASP A 87 0.03 12.38 15.47
N GLY A 88 -0.18 12.15 14.18
CA GLY A 88 0.85 11.61 13.30
C GLY A 88 0.23 11.18 11.98
N ILE A 89 0.76 11.70 10.88
CA ILE A 89 0.27 11.47 9.52
C ILE A 89 0.37 9.97 9.21
N ARG A 90 -0.68 9.23 9.53
CA ARG A 90 -0.92 7.86 9.08
C ARG A 90 -2.17 7.91 8.24
N ASN A 91 -1.98 8.14 6.95
CA ASN A 91 -3.07 8.09 5.97
C ASN A 91 -3.54 6.64 5.87
N ARG A 92 -4.66 6.31 6.51
CA ARG A 92 -5.27 4.98 6.38
C ARG A 92 -6.41 5.06 5.38
N PHE A 93 -6.26 4.41 4.23
CA PHE A 93 -7.26 4.43 3.17
C PHE A 93 -8.34 3.37 3.43
N LEU A 94 -9.62 3.73 3.37
CA LEU A 94 -10.73 2.79 3.58
C LEU A 94 -11.11 2.04 2.30
#